data_AF-A0A080Z597-F1
#
_entry.id   AF-A0A080Z597-F1
#
_cell.length_a   1.000
_cell.length_b   1.000
_cell.length_c   1.000
_cell.angle_alpha   90.00
_cell.angle_beta   90.00
_cell.angle_gamma   90.00
#
_symmetry.space_group_name_H-M   'P 1'
#
loop_
_entity.id
_entity.type
_entity.pdbx_description
1 polymer ?
#
loop_
_entity_poly.entity_id
_entity_poly.type
_entity_poly.pdbx_seq_one_letter_code
_entity_poly.pdbx_strand_id
1 'polypeptide(L)'
;MLQHVEWIHDALVIEEQGHKGDQTGVDKFGKHVYANPYEPSQYPILAIGVHLLCCSYALGQVNGPTPVSVYLRMGQSMGKLKDRYIHFGEGADQVCGKMILGLPFNSERLGVLPPRFSTATICEMTSLYWEGLVSGSTIIPVV
;
A
#
# COMPACT_ATOMS: atom_id res chain seq x y z
N MET A 1 13.42 -13.94 3.31
CA MET A 1 12.55 -13.08 4.15
C MET A 1 11.08 -13.52 4.11
N LEU A 2 10.57 -14.15 3.05
CA LEU A 2 9.19 -14.67 2.98
C LEU A 2 9.18 -16.18 2.69
N GLN A 3 9.68 -17.00 3.62
CA GLN A 3 9.77 -18.46 3.42
C GLN A 3 8.48 -19.20 3.80
N HIS A 4 7.50 -18.52 4.39
CA HIS A 4 6.27 -19.11 4.94
C HIS A 4 5.01 -18.56 4.28
N VAL A 5 5.15 -17.99 3.09
CA VAL A 5 4.06 -17.39 2.33
C VAL A 5 4.06 -18.00 0.95
N GLU A 6 2.96 -18.64 0.58
CA GLU A 6 2.79 -19.28 -0.72
C GLU A 6 1.42 -18.95 -1.30
N TRP A 7 1.32 -18.97 -2.63
CA TRP A 7 0.04 -18.84 -3.31
C TRP A 7 -0.49 -20.23 -3.63
N ILE A 8 -1.66 -20.56 -3.11
CA ILE A 8 -2.37 -21.82 -3.38
C ILE A 8 -3.72 -21.48 -4.00
N HIS A 9 -3.87 -21.79 -5.28
CA HIS A 9 -5.07 -21.45 -6.08
C HIS A 9 -5.35 -19.93 -6.03
N ASP A 10 -6.49 -19.52 -5.46
CA ASP A 10 -6.97 -18.15 -5.33
C ASP A 10 -6.69 -17.53 -3.94
N ALA A 11 -5.98 -18.26 -3.06
CA ALA A 11 -5.64 -17.83 -1.72
C ALA A 11 -4.13 -17.62 -1.55
N LEU A 12 -3.77 -16.55 -0.83
CA LEU A 12 -2.45 -16.43 -0.24
C LEU A 12 -2.44 -17.19 1.08
N VAL A 13 -1.56 -18.17 1.21
CA VAL A 13 -1.46 -19.03 2.37
C VAL A 13 -0.25 -18.63 3.19
N ILE A 14 -0.49 -18.39 4.48
CA ILE A 14 0.55 -18.09 5.46
C ILE A 14 0.71 -19.30 6.37
N GLU A 15 1.89 -19.90 6.36
CA GLU A 15 2.24 -20.95 7.30
C GLU A 15 2.77 -20.34 8.60
N GLU A 16 2.10 -20.62 9.71
CA GLU A 16 2.57 -20.17 11.02
C GLU A 16 3.71 -21.08 11.52
N GLN A 17 4.68 -20.46 12.19
CA GLN A 17 5.63 -21.21 13.02
C GLN A 17 4.85 -21.84 14.18
N GLY A 18 5.17 -23.09 14.53
CA GLY A 18 4.40 -23.89 15.49
C GLY A 18 4.09 -23.14 16.79
N HIS A 19 2.94 -23.42 17.40
CA HIS A 19 2.53 -22.75 18.63
C HIS A 19 3.17 -23.41 19.86
N LYS A 20 3.14 -22.75 21.03
CA LYS A 20 3.79 -23.23 22.27
C LYS A 20 3.40 -24.66 22.70
N GLY A 21 2.26 -25.17 22.22
CA GLY A 21 1.76 -26.52 22.48
C GLY A 21 2.20 -27.58 21.46
N ASP A 22 2.74 -27.17 20.31
CA ASP A 22 3.35 -28.03 19.30
C ASP A 22 4.59 -27.33 18.72
N GLN A 23 5.71 -27.44 19.46
CA GLN A 23 7.01 -26.90 19.03
C GLN A 23 7.57 -27.64 17.80
N THR A 24 7.13 -28.87 17.56
CA THR A 24 7.53 -29.67 16.40
C THR A 24 6.81 -29.23 15.13
N GLY A 25 5.60 -28.67 15.25
CA GLY A 25 4.82 -28.14 14.14
C GLY A 25 4.42 -29.23 13.15
N VAL A 26 4.03 -30.39 13.68
CA VAL A 26 3.64 -31.56 12.88
C VAL A 26 2.23 -31.40 12.33
N ASP A 27 1.34 -30.73 13.08
CA ASP A 27 -0.01 -30.36 12.64
C ASP A 27 -0.08 -28.84 12.39
N LYS A 28 0.55 -28.39 11.30
CA LYS A 28 0.39 -27.01 10.82
C LYS A 28 -0.72 -26.93 9.79
N PHE A 29 -1.58 -25.92 9.94
CA PHE A 29 -2.58 -25.58 8.94
C PHE A 29 -2.31 -24.16 8.44
N GLY A 30 -2.05 -24.04 7.14
CA GLY A 30 -1.88 -22.74 6.49
C GLY A 30 -3.14 -21.88 6.65
N LYS A 31 -2.94 -20.59 6.95
CA LYS A 31 -4.04 -19.61 7.01
C LYS A 31 -4.26 -19.06 5.60
N HIS A 32 -5.43 -19.33 5.03
CA HIS A 32 -5.81 -18.86 3.69
C HIS A 32 -6.35 -17.43 3.75
N VAL A 33 -5.78 -16.54 2.96
CA VAL A 33 -6.18 -15.14 2.81
C VAL A 33 -6.66 -14.91 1.37
N TYR A 34 -7.95 -14.61 1.22
CA TYR A 34 -8.61 -14.51 -0.09
C TYR A 34 -8.84 -13.07 -0.53
N ALA A 35 -8.73 -12.83 -1.84
CA ALA A 35 -9.06 -11.55 -2.45
C ALA A 35 -10.54 -11.23 -2.35
N ASN A 36 -10.85 -10.11 -1.69
CA ASN A 36 -12.18 -9.51 -1.77
C ASN A 36 -12.17 -8.40 -2.84
N PRO A 37 -12.69 -8.67 -4.06
CA PRO A 37 -12.73 -7.66 -5.12
C PRO A 37 -13.74 -6.54 -4.86
N TYR A 38 -14.72 -6.75 -3.97
CA TYR A 38 -15.76 -5.77 -3.68
C TYR A 38 -15.31 -4.67 -2.71
N GLU A 39 -14.38 -4.99 -1.82
CA GLU A 39 -13.85 -4.03 -0.85
C GLU A 39 -12.31 -4.11 -0.75
N PRO A 40 -11.60 -3.58 -1.75
CA PRO A 40 -10.15 -3.69 -1.84
C PRO A 40 -9.41 -2.95 -0.70
N SER A 41 -10.02 -1.92 -0.11
CA SER A 41 -9.46 -1.17 1.01
C SER A 41 -9.29 -1.99 2.29
N GLN A 42 -10.09 -3.03 2.47
CA GLN A 42 -10.01 -3.94 3.61
C GLN A 42 -9.12 -5.16 3.34
N TYR A 43 -8.52 -5.25 2.14
CA TYR A 43 -7.88 -6.47 1.70
C TYR A 43 -6.42 -6.60 2.20
N PRO A 44 -6.06 -7.66 2.96
CA PRO A 44 -4.72 -7.78 3.54
C PRO A 44 -3.60 -7.88 2.51
N ILE A 45 -3.82 -8.47 1.32
CA ILE A 45 -2.74 -8.59 0.32
C ILE A 45 -2.44 -7.22 -0.30
N LEU A 46 -3.45 -6.40 -0.55
CA LEU A 46 -3.22 -5.04 -1.00
C LEU A 46 -2.45 -4.26 0.08
N ALA A 47 -2.85 -4.40 1.34
CA ALA A 47 -2.15 -3.77 2.46
C ALA A 47 -0.69 -4.23 2.56
N ILE A 48 -0.42 -5.53 2.43
CA ILE A 48 0.94 -6.09 2.42
C ILE A 48 1.73 -5.56 1.22
N GLY A 49 1.12 -5.50 0.03
CA GLY A 49 1.75 -4.96 -1.17
C GLY A 49 2.18 -3.50 -0.99
N VAL A 50 1.28 -2.66 -0.48
CA VAL A 50 1.57 -1.25 -0.15
C VAL A 50 2.66 -1.17 0.93
N HIS A 51 2.60 -2.01 1.95
CA HIS A 51 3.59 -2.03 3.02
C HIS A 51 4.99 -2.43 2.54
N LEU A 52 5.10 -3.48 1.72
CA LEU A 52 6.36 -3.93 1.13
C LEU A 52 6.91 -2.88 0.15
N LEU A 53 6.05 -2.28 -0.67
CA LEU A 53 6.46 -1.20 -1.56
C LEU A 53 7.00 0.00 -0.78
N CYS A 54 6.29 0.46 0.26
CA CYS A 54 6.77 1.51 1.15
C CYS A 54 8.12 1.18 1.81
N CYS A 55 8.22 0.01 2.44
CA CYS A 55 9.42 -0.40 3.17
C CYS A 55 10.63 -0.63 2.27
N SER A 56 10.47 -1.34 1.15
CA SER A 56 11.60 -1.74 0.32
C SER A 56 12.00 -0.67 -0.67
N TYR A 57 11.03 -0.04 -1.34
CA TYR A 57 11.34 0.95 -2.38
C TYR A 57 11.67 2.31 -1.79
N ALA A 58 10.83 2.86 -0.90
CA ALA A 58 11.00 4.23 -0.42
C ALA A 58 12.16 4.37 0.58
N LEU A 59 12.36 3.41 1.49
CA LEU A 59 13.50 3.42 2.42
C LEU A 59 14.83 3.05 1.73
N GLY A 60 14.78 2.39 0.58
CA GLY A 60 15.96 2.00 -0.19
C GLY A 60 16.57 3.11 -1.04
N GLN A 61 15.91 4.26 -1.19
CA GLN A 61 16.42 5.36 -2.02
C GLN A 61 17.39 6.26 -1.25
N VAL A 62 18.52 6.57 -1.89
CA VAL A 62 19.43 7.64 -1.44
C VAL A 62 18.74 8.98 -1.65
N ASN A 63 18.63 9.81 -0.61
CA ASN A 63 17.80 11.02 -0.56
C ASN A 63 16.27 10.77 -0.64
N GLY A 64 15.83 9.57 -0.26
CA GLY A 64 14.41 9.25 -0.12
C GLY A 64 13.73 9.93 1.10
N PRO A 65 12.42 9.70 1.27
CA PRO A 65 11.65 10.21 2.40
C PRO A 65 12.20 9.68 3.72
N THR A 66 12.03 10.46 4.79
CA THR A 66 12.49 10.03 6.12
C THR A 66 11.77 8.75 6.53
N PRO A 67 12.44 7.80 7.20
CA PRO A 67 11.82 6.54 7.58
C PRO A 67 10.53 6.72 8.38
N VAL A 68 10.44 7.79 9.15
CA VAL A 68 9.24 8.17 9.89
C VAL A 68 8.05 8.49 9.01
N SER A 69 8.24 9.29 7.96
CA SER A 69 7.15 9.57 7.02
C SER A 69 6.64 8.29 6.35
N VAL A 70 7.52 7.34 6.06
CA VAL A 70 7.16 6.01 5.52
C VAL A 70 6.38 5.18 6.55
N TYR A 71 6.85 5.08 7.80
CA TYR A 71 6.16 4.34 8.87
C TYR A 71 4.78 4.89 9.17
N LEU A 72 4.65 6.22 9.28
CA LEU A 72 3.36 6.88 9.50
C LEU A 72 2.40 6.63 8.35
N ARG A 73 2.87 6.68 7.10
CA ARG A 73 2.07 6.38 5.90
C ARG A 73 1.61 4.91 5.84
N MET A 74 2.40 3.99 6.38
CA MET A 74 2.00 2.58 6.53
C MET A 74 1.05 2.33 7.73
N GLY A 75 0.63 3.38 8.44
CA GLY A 75 -0.24 3.26 9.61
C GLY A 75 0.44 2.65 10.83
N GLN A 76 1.77 2.60 10.87
CA GLN A 76 2.51 2.05 12.02
C GLN A 76 2.49 3.05 13.19
N SER A 77 2.04 2.58 14.36
CA SER A 77 2.14 3.36 15.60
C SER A 77 3.59 3.46 16.05
N MET A 78 4.04 4.68 16.33
CA MET A 78 5.44 4.98 16.62
C MET A 78 5.79 5.10 18.11
N GLY A 79 4.82 4.87 18.99
CA GLY A 79 5.00 4.91 20.44
C GLY A 79 5.52 6.25 20.99
N LYS A 80 5.91 6.27 22.27
CA LYS A 80 6.31 7.49 23.01
C LYS A 80 7.77 7.94 22.77
N LEU A 81 8.56 7.18 22.02
CA LEU A 81 10.01 7.45 21.87
C LEU A 81 10.31 8.48 20.76
N LYS A 82 9.40 8.66 19.80
CA LYS A 82 9.74 9.29 18.51
C LYS A 82 9.47 10.79 18.44
N ASP A 83 8.48 11.33 19.15
CA ASP A 83 8.24 12.78 19.24
C ASP A 83 9.42 13.57 19.81
N ARG A 84 10.32 12.89 20.55
CA ARG A 84 11.44 13.53 21.23
C ARG A 84 12.71 13.65 20.38
N TYR A 85 12.83 12.85 19.31
CA TYR A 85 14.08 12.74 18.54
C TYR A 85 13.89 12.67 17.02
N ILE A 86 12.66 12.49 16.51
CA ILE A 86 12.43 12.40 15.07
C ILE A 86 11.34 13.36 14.66
N HIS A 87 11.78 14.45 14.04
CA HIS A 87 10.91 15.50 13.53
C HIS A 87 10.36 15.12 12.16
N PHE A 88 9.06 15.35 11.97
CA PHE A 88 8.45 15.27 10.66
C PHE A 88 9.00 16.42 9.80
N GLY A 89 9.70 16.08 8.72
CA GLY A 89 10.13 17.08 7.73
C GLY A 89 8.93 17.53 6.91
N GLU A 90 8.76 18.83 6.74
CA GLU A 90 7.70 19.38 5.89
C GLU A 90 7.83 18.83 4.46
N GLY A 91 6.75 18.28 3.91
CA GLY A 91 6.75 17.68 2.57
C GLY A 91 7.28 16.24 2.47
N ALA A 92 7.83 15.64 3.53
CA ALA A 92 8.35 14.26 3.50
C ALA A 92 7.26 13.23 3.13
N ASP A 93 6.05 13.41 3.64
CA ASP A 93 4.91 12.55 3.29
C ASP A 93 4.46 12.73 1.83
N GLN A 94 4.57 13.95 1.28
CA GLN A 94 4.23 14.22 -0.12
C GLN A 94 5.20 13.51 -1.07
N VAL A 95 6.50 13.59 -0.78
CA VAL A 95 7.55 12.86 -1.51
C VAL A 95 7.31 11.35 -1.40
N CYS A 96 7.02 10.85 -0.19
CA CYS A 96 6.71 9.43 0.03
C CYS A 96 5.50 8.97 -0.79
N GLY A 97 4.40 9.72 -0.76
CA GLY A 97 3.19 9.40 -1.53
C GLY A 97 3.43 9.36 -3.03
N LYS A 98 4.21 10.32 -3.56
CA LYS A 98 4.53 10.38 -4.99
C LYS A 98 5.45 9.24 -5.44
N MET A 99 6.41 8.86 -4.60
CA MET A 99 7.28 7.70 -4.87
C MET A 99 6.49 6.39 -4.89
N ILE A 100 5.50 6.23 -4.01
CA ILE A 100 4.62 5.03 -4.00
C ILE A 100 3.79 4.93 -5.29
N LEU A 101 3.39 6.07 -5.87
CA LEU A 101 2.74 6.12 -7.17
C LEU A 101 3.69 5.82 -8.35
N GLY A 102 4.96 5.52 -8.09
CA GLY A 102 5.97 5.25 -9.10
C GLY A 102 6.45 6.49 -9.86
N LEU A 103 6.20 7.69 -9.34
CA LEU A 103 6.75 8.91 -9.93
C LEU A 103 8.27 8.96 -9.73
N PRO A 104 9.03 9.41 -10.75
CA PRO A 104 10.48 9.48 -10.66
C PRO A 104 10.90 10.47 -9.57
N PHE A 105 11.46 9.93 -8.47
CA PHE A 105 11.89 10.73 -7.32
C PHE A 105 12.98 11.74 -7.68
N ASN A 106 13.81 11.41 -8.67
CA ASN A 106 14.93 12.23 -9.15
C ASN A 106 14.51 13.28 -10.18
N SER A 107 13.22 13.42 -10.49
CA SER A 107 12.72 14.38 -11.45
C SER A 107 12.11 15.59 -10.74
N GLU A 108 12.37 16.79 -11.26
CA GLU A 108 11.68 18.01 -10.84
C GLU A 108 10.16 17.93 -11.03
N ARG A 109 9.70 17.04 -11.92
CA ARG A 109 8.29 16.76 -12.15
C ARG A 109 7.60 16.10 -10.96
N LEU A 110 8.35 15.68 -9.95
CA LEU A 110 7.78 15.25 -8.68
C LEU A 110 6.92 16.37 -8.07
N GLY A 111 7.25 17.64 -8.23
CA GLY A 111 6.47 18.77 -7.70
C GLY A 111 5.15 19.04 -8.43
N VAL A 112 4.92 18.44 -9.60
CA VAL A 112 3.77 18.75 -10.46
C VAL A 112 2.48 18.32 -9.76
N LEU A 113 1.52 19.24 -9.70
CA LEU A 113 0.19 18.96 -9.16
C LEU A 113 -0.48 17.87 -10.01
N PRO A 114 -1.30 16.99 -9.40
CA PRO A 114 -2.06 16.01 -10.16
C PRO A 114 -2.86 16.70 -11.28
N PRO A 115 -3.07 16.04 -12.43
CA PRO A 115 -3.85 16.60 -13.52
C PRO A 115 -5.22 17.03 -13.00
N ARG A 116 -5.48 18.34 -13.04
CA ARG A 116 -6.82 18.87 -12.77
C ARG A 116 -7.59 18.76 -14.08
N PHE A 117 -8.36 17.69 -14.22
CA PHE A 117 -9.30 17.58 -15.32
C PHE A 117 -10.36 18.69 -15.17
N SER A 118 -10.75 19.30 -16.29
CA SER A 118 -11.90 20.21 -16.28
C SER A 118 -13.16 19.44 -15.88
N THR A 119 -14.15 20.11 -15.30
CA THR A 119 -15.41 19.45 -14.92
C THR A 119 -16.05 18.71 -16.11
N ALA A 120 -15.93 19.26 -17.32
CA ALA A 120 -16.39 18.61 -18.54
C ALA A 120 -15.61 17.32 -18.85
N THR A 121 -14.28 17.35 -18.72
CA THR A 121 -13.42 16.17 -18.94
C THR A 121 -13.67 15.09 -17.88
N ILE A 122 -13.91 15.47 -16.63
CA ILE A 122 -14.29 14.52 -15.56
C ILE A 122 -15.62 13.87 -15.91
N CYS A 123 -16.63 14.65 -16.30
CA CYS A 123 -17.92 14.11 -16.71
C CYS A 123 -17.79 13.14 -17.90
N GLU A 124 -16.99 13.46 -18.91
CA GLU A 124 -16.74 12.55 -20.04
C GLU A 124 -16.00 11.28 -19.61
N MET A 125 -14.96 11.38 -18.78
CA MET A 125 -14.24 10.22 -18.24
C MET A 125 -15.16 9.30 -17.43
N THR A 126 -16.01 9.89 -16.59
CA THR A 126 -17.00 9.16 -15.79
C THR A 126 -18.06 8.49 -16.66
N SER A 127 -18.51 9.15 -17.72
CA SER A 127 -19.60 8.64 -18.58
C SER A 127 -19.14 7.61 -19.61
N LEU A 128 -17.94 7.79 -20.19
CA LEU A 128 -17.50 7.01 -21.35
C LEU A 128 -16.45 5.95 -21.04
N TYR A 129 -15.62 6.16 -20.03
CA TYR A 129 -14.43 5.33 -19.80
C TYR A 129 -14.47 4.55 -18.48
N TRP A 130 -15.32 4.95 -17.53
CA TRP A 130 -15.39 4.33 -16.21
C TRP A 130 -15.87 2.88 -16.26
N GLU A 131 -16.90 2.57 -17.06
CA GLU A 131 -17.42 1.20 -17.22
C GLU A 131 -16.39 0.25 -17.84
N GLY A 132 -15.48 0.75 -18.67
CA GLY A 132 -14.40 -0.02 -19.29
C GLY A 132 -13.16 -0.20 -18.39
N LEU A 133 -12.92 0.71 -17.44
CA LEU A 133 -11.79 0.67 -16.52
C LEU A 133 -12.03 -0.23 -15.31
N VAL A 134 -13.26 -0.27 -14.78
CA VAL A 134 -13.63 -1.12 -13.66
C VAL A 134 -14.91 -1.88 -13.99
N SER A 135 -14.75 -3.02 -14.68
CA SER A 135 -15.85 -3.93 -14.98
C SER A 135 -16.53 -4.39 -13.67
N GLY A 136 -17.74 -3.89 -13.41
CA GLY A 136 -18.63 -4.43 -12.38
C GLY A 136 -18.73 -3.66 -11.05
N SER A 137 -18.27 -2.41 -10.95
CA SER A 137 -18.47 -1.60 -9.74
C SER A 137 -19.45 -0.44 -9.96
N THR A 138 -20.51 -0.39 -9.15
CA THR A 138 -21.61 0.61 -9.24
C THR A 138 -21.27 1.94 -8.55
N ILE A 139 -20.04 2.09 -8.06
CA ILE A 139 -19.62 3.29 -7.32
C ILE A 139 -19.01 4.26 -8.33
N ILE A 140 -19.89 5.05 -8.95
CA ILE A 140 -19.49 6.24 -9.70
C ILE A 140 -19.22 7.35 -8.67
N PRO A 141 -18.07 8.04 -8.72
CA PRO A 141 -17.88 9.21 -7.87
C PRO A 141 -18.89 10.29 -8.29
N VAL A 142 -19.88 10.53 -7.42
CA VAL A 142 -20.85 11.62 -7.59
C VAL A 142 -20.13 12.91 -7.20
N VAL A 143 -20.00 13.82 -8.17
CA VAL A 143 -19.49 15.19 -7.98
C VAL A 143 -20.49 16.02 -7.20
#